data_AF-A0A6B3GU76-F1
#
_entry.id   AF-A0A6B3GU76-F1
#
_cell.length_a   1.000
_cell.length_b   1.000
_cell.length_c   1.000
_cell.angle_alpha   90.00
_cell.angle_beta   90.00
_cell.angle_gamma   90.00
#
_symmetry.space_group_name_H-M   'P 1'
#
loop_
_entity.id
_entity.type
_entity.pdbx_description
1 polymer ?
#
loop_
_entity_poly.entity_id
_entity_poly.type
_entity_poly.pdbx_seq_one_letter_code
_entity_poly.pdbx_strand_id
1 'polypeptide(L)'
;DFHTALSRTDDCQMEKDAALMRGLSHAVHEYPELLQALRELLIEPEMTGFDQMLQRAVDRGELRPDNPALKYIPHMLVGALAARQLIEDRPVDQAFLIDYVDSVVLPALGV
;
A
#
# COMPACT_ATOMS: atom_id res chain seq x y z
N ASP A 1 -5.12 -1.99 14.95
CA ASP A 1 -6.44 -1.73 14.37
C ASP A 1 -6.22 -1.05 13.00
N PHE A 2 -6.50 -1.79 11.94
CA PHE A 2 -6.25 -1.40 10.54
C PHE A 2 -7.16 -0.21 10.14
N HIS A 3 -8.39 -0.18 10.65
CA HIS A 3 -9.30 0.95 10.47
C HIS A 3 -8.76 2.22 11.15
N THR A 4 -8.12 2.10 12.31
CA THR A 4 -7.48 3.25 12.98
C THR A 4 -6.25 3.77 12.21
N ALA A 5 -5.52 2.89 11.49
CA ALA A 5 -4.43 3.31 10.62
C ALA A 5 -4.95 4.04 9.37
N LEU A 6 -6.04 3.55 8.78
CA LEU A 6 -6.68 4.15 7.60
C LEU A 6 -7.44 5.45 7.92
N SER A 7 -7.87 5.67 9.17
CA SER A 7 -8.56 6.89 9.61
C SER A 7 -7.65 8.09 9.87
N ARG A 8 -6.33 7.90 9.79
CA ARG A 8 -5.34 8.98 10.02
C ARG A 8 -4.84 9.62 8.73
N THR A 9 -5.20 9.10 7.57
CA THR A 9 -4.74 9.59 6.27
C THR A 9 -5.75 10.60 5.72
N ASP A 10 -5.32 11.83 5.50
CA ASP A 10 -6.13 12.91 4.91
C ASP A 10 -6.22 12.72 3.39
N ASP A 11 -7.42 12.70 2.82
CA ASP A 11 -7.68 12.52 1.39
C ASP A 11 -6.88 13.53 0.54
N CYS A 12 -6.71 14.76 1.04
CA CYS A 12 -5.93 15.81 0.37
C CYS A 12 -4.42 15.48 0.31
N GLN A 13 -3.90 14.81 1.34
CA GLN A 13 -2.52 14.34 1.36
C GLN A 13 -2.32 13.17 0.40
N MET A 14 -3.27 12.23 0.36
CA MET A 14 -3.25 11.10 -0.58
C MET A 14 -3.27 11.55 -2.05
N GLU A 15 -4.07 12.56 -2.39
CA GLU A 15 -4.11 13.12 -3.74
C GLU A 15 -2.79 13.80 -4.14
N LYS A 16 -2.17 14.53 -3.21
CA LYS A 16 -0.87 15.18 -3.45
C LYS A 16 0.25 14.17 -3.64
N ASP A 17 0.29 13.14 -2.80
CA ASP A 17 1.30 12.08 -2.87
C ASP A 17 1.14 11.29 -4.19
N ALA A 18 -0.10 11.02 -4.61
CA ALA A 18 -0.37 10.43 -5.91
C ALA A 18 0.08 11.31 -7.08
N ALA A 19 -0.14 12.63 -7.02
CA ALA A 19 0.30 13.56 -8.06
C ALA A 19 1.83 13.66 -8.15
N LEU A 20 2.52 13.69 -7.00
CA LEU A 20 3.99 13.63 -6.92
C LEU A 20 4.54 12.35 -7.55
N MET A 21 3.95 11.20 -7.21
CA MET A 21 4.37 9.90 -7.77
C MET A 21 4.18 9.84 -9.29
N ARG A 22 3.09 10.41 -9.82
CA ARG A 22 2.87 10.51 -11.28
C ARG A 22 3.94 11.38 -11.96
N GLY A 23 4.30 12.51 -11.36
CA GLY A 23 5.36 13.39 -11.86
C GLY A 23 6.75 12.75 -11.81
N LEU A 24 7.05 12.00 -10.74
CA LEU A 24 8.32 11.30 -10.58
C LEU A 24 8.46 10.10 -11.52
N SER A 25 7.37 9.40 -11.85
CA SER A 25 7.39 8.15 -12.63
C SER A 25 8.12 8.29 -13.98
N HIS A 26 8.00 9.45 -14.64
CA HIS A 26 8.75 9.75 -15.87
C HIS A 26 10.24 9.99 -15.59
N ALA A 27 10.58 10.78 -14.56
CA ALA A 27 11.95 11.15 -14.23
C ALA A 27 12.78 9.98 -13.65
N VAL A 28 12.16 9.05 -12.91
CA VAL A 28 12.90 7.90 -12.34
C VAL A 28 13.39 6.89 -13.38
N HIS A 29 12.80 6.85 -14.57
CA HIS A 29 13.30 6.01 -15.66
C HIS A 29 14.55 6.59 -16.33
N GLU A 30 14.72 7.92 -16.26
CA GLU A 30 15.84 8.64 -16.87
C GLU A 30 17.02 8.83 -15.90
N TYR A 31 16.75 8.82 -14.59
CA TYR A 31 17.74 9.01 -13.53
C TYR A 31 17.68 7.87 -12.47
N PRO A 32 18.53 6.83 -12.60
CA PRO A 32 18.55 5.68 -11.68
C PRO A 32 18.78 6.06 -10.21
N GLU A 33 19.54 7.13 -9.93
CA GLU A 33 19.78 7.63 -8.57
C GLU A 33 18.50 8.21 -7.94
N LEU A 34 17.64 8.84 -8.74
CA LEU A 34 16.34 9.33 -8.27
C LEU A 34 15.40 8.17 -7.93
N LEU A 35 15.44 7.09 -8.72
CA LEU A 35 14.68 5.87 -8.41
C LEU A 35 15.15 5.23 -7.11
N GLN A 36 16.46 5.22 -6.88
CA GLN A 36 17.05 4.71 -5.65
C GLN A 36 16.63 5.56 -4.44
N ALA A 37 16.74 6.89 -4.53
CA ALA A 37 16.29 7.78 -3.48
C ALA A 37 14.78 7.67 -3.21
N LEU A 38 13.96 7.53 -4.24
CA LEU A 38 12.52 7.28 -4.11
C LEU A 38 12.24 5.99 -3.35
N ARG A 39 12.97 4.91 -3.68
CA ARG A 39 12.84 3.62 -3.00
C ARG A 39 13.20 3.73 -1.52
N GLU A 40 14.38 4.26 -1.21
CA GLU A 40 14.91 4.33 0.15
C GLU A 40 14.09 5.27 1.06
N LEU A 41 13.65 6.41 0.54
CA LEU A 41 13.02 7.45 1.35
C LEU A 41 11.51 7.30 1.48
N LEU A 42 10.84 6.70 0.48
CA LEU A 42 9.37 6.68 0.42
C LEU A 42 8.78 5.27 0.34
N ILE A 43 9.46 4.30 -0.28
CA ILE A 43 8.91 2.94 -0.48
C ILE A 43 9.32 1.99 0.65
N GLU A 44 10.62 1.92 0.97
CA GLU A 44 11.17 1.02 1.99
C GLU A 44 10.63 1.30 3.41
N PRO A 45 10.44 2.56 3.85
CA PRO A 45 9.89 2.83 5.18
C PRO A 45 8.45 2.33 5.32
N GLU A 46 7.62 2.56 4.30
CA GLU A 46 6.23 2.10 4.26
C GLU A 46 6.17 0.57 4.24
N MET A 47 6.96 -0.07 3.37
CA MET A 47 7.12 -1.52 3.32
C MET A 47 7.49 -2.12 4.68
N THR A 48 8.46 -1.52 5.38
CA THR A 48 8.91 -1.95 6.70
C THR A 48 7.79 -1.80 7.74
N GLY A 49 7.01 -0.71 7.66
CA GLY A 49 5.84 -0.51 8.51
C GLY A 49 4.76 -1.58 8.29
N PHE A 50 4.49 -1.93 7.04
CA PHE A 50 3.57 -3.01 6.67
C PHE A 50 4.05 -4.37 7.18
N ASP A 51 5.32 -4.71 6.98
CA ASP A 51 5.89 -5.96 7.46
C ASP A 51 5.81 -6.06 8.98
N GLN A 52 6.11 -4.99 9.71
CA GLN A 52 5.96 -4.96 11.18
C GLN A 52 4.49 -5.09 11.62
N MET A 53 3.56 -4.48 10.90
CA MET A 53 2.13 -4.63 11.20
C MET A 53 1.65 -6.06 11.00
N LEU A 54 2.02 -6.69 9.88
CA LEU A 54 1.69 -8.09 9.57
C LEU A 54 2.35 -9.04 10.56
N GLN A 55 3.62 -8.81 10.91
CA GLN A 55 4.33 -9.60 11.92
C GLN A 55 3.63 -9.51 13.27
N ARG A 56 3.18 -8.33 13.71
CA ARG A 56 2.40 -8.21 14.95
C ARG A 56 1.07 -8.96 14.91
N ALA A 57 0.43 -9.08 13.75
CA ALA A 57 -0.80 -9.87 13.60
C ALA A 57 -0.51 -11.38 13.65
N VAL A 58 0.61 -11.82 13.05
CA VAL A 58 1.12 -13.19 13.19
C VAL A 58 1.44 -13.50 14.67
N ASP A 59 2.15 -12.61 15.36
CA ASP A 59 2.54 -12.79 16.76
C ASP A 59 1.31 -12.87 17.70
N ARG A 60 0.21 -12.19 17.34
CA ARG A 60 -1.08 -12.28 18.04
C ARG A 60 -1.88 -13.55 17.69
N GLY A 61 -1.43 -14.34 16.73
CA GLY A 61 -2.14 -15.52 16.23
C GLY A 61 -3.33 -15.20 15.32
N GLU A 62 -3.45 -13.95 14.85
CA GLU A 62 -4.50 -13.52 13.92
C GLU A 62 -4.22 -14.03 12.50
N LEU A 63 -2.93 -14.20 12.14
CA LEU A 63 -2.48 -14.66 10.82
C LEU A 63 -1.58 -15.89 10.94
N ARG A 64 -1.69 -16.81 9.99
CA ARG A 64 -0.74 -17.93 9.86
C ARG A 64 0.62 -17.44 9.36
N PRO A 65 1.74 -17.74 10.05
CA PRO A 65 3.08 -17.28 9.67
C PRO A 65 3.55 -17.83 8.31
N ASP A 66 3.00 -18.96 7.89
CA ASP A 66 3.30 -19.63 6.63
C ASP A 66 2.27 -19.34 5.53
N ASN A 67 1.41 -18.33 5.70
CA ASN A 67 0.48 -17.92 4.65
C ASN A 67 1.27 -17.33 3.46
N PRO A 68 1.20 -17.94 2.26
CA PRO A 68 1.96 -17.49 1.10
C PRO A 68 1.56 -16.10 0.59
N ALA A 69 0.38 -15.58 0.98
CA ALA A 69 -0.09 -14.25 0.61
C ALA A 69 0.69 -13.12 1.30
N LEU A 70 1.29 -13.35 2.48
CA LEU A 70 1.96 -12.32 3.29
C LEU A 70 2.97 -11.49 2.49
N LYS A 71 3.83 -12.15 1.70
CA LYS A 71 4.86 -11.49 0.87
C LYS A 71 4.29 -10.65 -0.29
N TYR A 72 3.03 -10.86 -0.65
CA TYR A 72 2.37 -10.17 -1.74
C TYR A 72 1.48 -9.01 -1.27
N ILE A 73 1.23 -8.87 0.04
CA ILE A 73 0.34 -7.82 0.56
C ILE A 73 0.78 -6.41 0.15
N PRO A 74 2.06 -6.01 0.26
CA PRO A 74 2.47 -4.68 -0.20
C PRO A 74 2.22 -4.48 -1.70
N HIS A 75 2.46 -5.51 -2.51
CA HIS A 75 2.23 -5.48 -3.95
C HIS A 75 0.74 -5.36 -4.29
N MET A 76 -0.13 -6.05 -3.54
CA MET A 76 -1.58 -5.99 -3.71
C MET A 76 -2.13 -4.60 -3.41
N LEU A 77 -1.64 -3.95 -2.34
CA LEU A 77 -2.07 -2.60 -1.97
C LEU A 77 -1.60 -1.56 -2.98
N VAL A 78 -0.30 -1.55 -3.33
CA VAL A 78 0.23 -0.64 -4.34
C VAL A 78 -0.44 -0.86 -5.70
N GLY A 79 -0.66 -2.13 -6.06
CA GLY A 79 -1.37 -2.52 -7.28
C GLY A 79 -2.80 -1.98 -7.30
N ALA A 80 -3.55 -2.08 -6.20
CA ALA A 80 -4.90 -1.54 -6.09
C ALA A 80 -4.94 -0.02 -6.28
N LEU A 81 -3.99 0.69 -5.65
CA LEU A 81 -3.88 2.15 -5.77
C LEU A 81 -3.64 2.58 -7.22
N ALA A 82 -2.69 1.93 -7.90
CA ALA A 82 -2.34 2.22 -9.27
C ALA A 82 -3.45 1.80 -10.25
N ALA A 83 -4.02 0.61 -10.06
CA ALA A 83 -5.05 0.06 -10.93
C ALA A 83 -6.34 0.88 -10.89
N ARG A 84 -6.77 1.38 -9.72
CA ARG A 84 -7.97 2.21 -9.63
C ARG A 84 -7.84 3.50 -10.42
N GLN A 85 -6.70 4.20 -10.30
CA GLN A 85 -6.45 5.40 -11.10
C GLN A 85 -6.42 5.07 -12.60
N LEU A 86 -5.81 3.96 -12.99
CA LEU A 86 -5.68 3.58 -14.39
C LEU A 86 -7.01 3.12 -15.03
N ILE A 87 -7.82 2.36 -14.29
CA ILE A 87 -9.04 1.71 -14.80
C ILE A 87 -10.25 2.63 -14.66
N GLU A 88 -10.38 3.33 -13.53
CA GLU A 88 -11.57 4.10 -13.19
C GLU A 88 -11.39 5.61 -13.37
N ASP A 89 -10.16 6.08 -13.63
CA ASP A 89 -9.78 7.51 -13.65
C ASP A 89 -10.24 8.26 -12.38
N ARG A 90 -10.15 7.55 -11.23
CA ARG A 90 -10.54 8.07 -9.92
C ARG A 90 -9.37 8.04 -8.94
N PRO A 91 -9.22 9.07 -8.10
CA PRO A 91 -8.30 8.99 -6.98
C PRO A 91 -8.74 7.87 -6.03
N VAL A 92 -7.78 7.38 -5.25
CA VAL A 92 -8.10 6.42 -4.20
C VAL A 92 -8.66 7.18 -3.01
N ASP A 93 -9.83 6.76 -2.56
CA ASP A 93 -10.47 7.20 -1.33
C ASP A 93 -10.42 6.11 -0.25
N GLN A 94 -10.70 6.52 0.99
CA GLN A 94 -10.75 5.62 2.14
C GLN A 94 -11.81 4.51 1.97
N ALA A 95 -12.96 4.82 1.39
CA ALA A 95 -14.07 3.87 1.24
C ALA A 95 -13.67 2.64 0.41
N PHE A 96 -12.98 2.86 -0.70
CA PHE A 96 -12.43 1.78 -1.52
C PHE A 96 -11.32 1.02 -0.82
N LEU A 97 -10.43 1.69 -0.08
CA LEU A 97 -9.36 0.98 0.62
C LEU A 97 -9.92 0.03 1.67
N ILE A 98 -10.96 0.45 2.40
CA ILE A 98 -11.67 -0.41 3.34
C ILE A 98 -12.30 -1.59 2.59
N ASP A 99 -13.08 -1.31 1.54
CA ASP A 99 -13.76 -2.36 0.77
C ASP A 99 -12.76 -3.35 0.13
N TYR A 100 -11.64 -2.87 -0.38
CA TYR A 100 -10.59 -3.70 -0.98
C TYR A 100 -9.88 -4.56 0.07
N VAL A 101 -9.62 -4.01 1.26
CA VAL A 101 -9.05 -4.78 2.36
C VAL A 101 -10.00 -5.91 2.76
N ASP A 102 -11.27 -5.60 2.97
CA ASP A 102 -12.28 -6.57 3.42
C ASP A 102 -12.60 -7.62 2.34
N SER A 103 -12.63 -7.21 1.06
CA SER A 103 -13.03 -8.08 -0.04
C SER A 103 -11.90 -8.88 -0.68
N VAL A 104 -10.64 -8.45 -0.51
CA VAL A 104 -9.50 -9.05 -1.22
C VAL A 104 -8.35 -9.40 -0.27
N VAL A 105 -7.92 -8.46 0.57
CA VAL A 105 -6.72 -8.64 1.40
C VAL A 105 -6.97 -9.63 2.54
N LEU A 106 -8.03 -9.43 3.33
CA LEU A 106 -8.37 -10.31 4.46
C LEU A 106 -8.70 -11.74 3.98
N PRO A 107 -9.54 -11.94 2.93
CA PRO A 107 -9.79 -13.27 2.40
C PRO A 107 -8.51 -14.00 1.91
N ALA A 108 -7.57 -13.29 1.29
CA ALA A 108 -6.28 -13.87 0.89
C ALA A 108 -5.42 -14.28 2.10
N LEU A 109 -5.58 -13.59 3.22
CA LEU A 109 -4.95 -13.92 4.50
C LEU A 109 -5.67 -15.03 5.27
N GLY A 110 -6.86 -15.43 4.82
CA GLY A 110 -7.68 -16.49 5.43
C GLY A 110 -8.42 -16.04 6.68
N VAL A 111 -8.64 -14.72 6.81
CA VAL A 111 -9.40 -14.07 7.88
C VAL A 111 -10.67 -13.42 7.35
#